data_AF-A0A4U2DXH3-F1
#
_entry.id   AF-A0A4U2DXH3-F1
#
_cell.length_a   1.000
_cell.length_b   1.000
_cell.length_c   1.000
_cell.angle_alpha   90.00
_cell.angle_beta   90.00
_cell.angle_gamma   90.00
#
_symmetry.space_group_name_H-M   'P 1'
#
loop_
_entity.id
_entity.type
_entity.pdbx_description
1 polymer ?
#
loop_
_entity_poly.entity_id
_entity_poly.type
_entity_poly.pdbx_seq_one_letter_code
_entity_poly.pdbx_strand_id
1 'polypeptide(L)'
;LMAAVEYVEEHHAKEVNKPDNRKHFNNEMFTGFDFDKHMLRIGAMNMLLHGIENPSVHYRDSLQDQGDENISEAYKLILANPPFKGSVDFDIVAPDLLRALGKNPVVKQPKP
;
A
#
# COMPACT_ATOMS: atom_id res chain seq x y z
N LEU A 1 -7.05 -4.89 5.61
CA LEU A 1 -7.69 -3.59 5.40
C LEU A 1 -9.12 -3.57 5.93
N MET A 2 -10.05 -4.41 5.48
CA MET A 2 -11.47 -4.34 5.92
C MET A 2 -11.64 -4.45 7.44
N ALA A 3 -10.96 -5.41 8.09
CA ALA A 3 -10.98 -5.51 9.54
C ALA A 3 -10.49 -4.24 10.28
N ALA A 4 -9.58 -3.46 9.67
CA ALA A 4 -9.13 -2.19 10.25
C ALA A 4 -10.18 -1.09 10.06
N VAL A 5 -10.88 -1.08 8.92
CA VAL A 5 -12.02 -0.18 8.64
C VAL A 5 -13.12 -0.42 9.67
N GLU A 6 -13.54 -1.68 9.83
CA GLU A 6 -14.55 -2.10 10.80
C GLU A 6 -14.15 -1.73 12.22
N TYR A 7 -12.91 -2.03 12.62
CA TYR A 7 -12.41 -1.69 13.95
C TYR A 7 -12.50 -0.19 14.25
N VAL A 8 -12.10 0.66 13.29
CA VAL A 8 -12.12 2.12 13.45
C VAL A 8 -13.57 2.65 13.50
N GLU A 9 -14.46 2.15 12.63
CA GLU A 9 -15.88 2.51 12.68
C GLU A 9 -16.52 2.09 14.01
N GLU A 10 -16.31 0.87 14.48
CA GLU A 10 -16.93 0.35 15.70
C GLU A 10 -16.43 1.03 16.98
N HIS A 11 -15.11 1.24 17.09
CA HIS A 11 -14.49 1.71 18.34
C HIS A 11 -14.30 3.23 18.37
N HIS A 12 -14.30 3.88 17.21
CA HIS A 12 -14.00 5.31 17.08
C HIS A 12 -15.06 6.09 16.27
N ALA A 13 -16.28 5.56 16.09
CA ALA A 13 -17.39 6.20 15.35
C ALA A 13 -17.56 7.71 15.61
N LYS A 14 -17.54 8.13 16.88
CA LYS A 14 -17.73 9.55 17.25
C LYS A 14 -16.63 10.46 16.68
N GLU A 15 -15.40 9.97 16.65
CA GLU A 15 -14.26 10.69 16.10
C GLU A 15 -14.31 10.69 14.57
N VAL A 16 -14.63 9.55 13.97
CA VAL A 16 -14.74 9.40 12.52
C VAL A 16 -15.84 10.31 11.95
N ASN A 17 -16.96 10.48 12.67
CA ASN A 17 -18.09 11.32 12.22
C ASN A 17 -17.82 12.83 12.26
N LYS A 18 -16.68 13.28 12.80
CA LYS A 18 -16.28 14.68 12.67
C LYS A 18 -15.94 14.98 11.21
N PRO A 19 -16.35 16.12 10.62
CA PRO A 19 -16.23 16.37 9.19
C PRO A 19 -14.82 16.15 8.60
N ASP A 20 -13.78 16.68 9.25
CA ASP A 20 -12.39 16.56 8.79
C ASP A 20 -11.90 15.10 8.86
N ASN A 21 -12.25 14.40 9.94
CA ASN A 21 -11.88 13.00 10.12
C ASN A 21 -12.62 12.10 9.13
N ARG A 22 -13.91 12.36 8.85
CA ARG A 22 -14.68 11.62 7.85
C ARG A 22 -14.06 11.77 6.47
N LYS A 23 -13.62 12.99 6.13
CA LYS A 23 -12.90 13.24 4.88
C LYS A 23 -11.60 12.44 4.82
N HIS A 24 -10.78 12.48 5.88
CA HIS A 24 -9.53 11.70 5.91
C HIS A 24 -9.81 10.19 5.83
N PHE A 25 -10.80 9.69 6.58
CA PHE A 25 -11.22 8.29 6.57
C PHE A 25 -11.63 7.80 5.18
N ASN A 26 -12.42 8.59 4.45
CA ASN A 26 -12.95 8.21 3.14
C ASN A 26 -11.92 8.32 1.99
N ASN A 27 -10.84 9.11 2.15
CA ASN A 27 -9.96 9.49 1.03
C ASN A 27 -8.48 9.14 1.22
N GLU A 28 -7.99 9.07 2.46
CA GLU A 28 -6.55 9.11 2.74
C GLU A 28 -6.10 8.06 3.75
N MET A 29 -6.95 7.71 4.73
CA MET A 29 -6.58 6.88 5.87
C MET A 29 -6.20 5.45 5.46
N PHE A 30 -6.82 4.91 4.42
CA PHE A 30 -6.62 3.53 3.98
C PHE A 30 -6.07 3.52 2.56
N THR A 31 -4.88 2.95 2.39
CA THR A 31 -4.28 2.71 1.07
C THR A 31 -3.93 1.24 0.91
N GLY A 32 -4.18 0.68 -0.28
CA GLY A 32 -3.81 -0.68 -0.66
C GLY A 32 -2.89 -0.70 -1.88
N PHE A 33 -1.94 -1.64 -1.87
CA PHE A 33 -1.05 -1.91 -3.00
C PHE A 33 -1.12 -3.39 -3.36
N ASP A 34 -1.20 -3.69 -4.65
CA ASP A 34 -1.11 -5.05 -5.17
C ASP A 34 -0.57 -4.99 -6.61
N PHE A 35 0.10 -6.05 -7.05
CA PHE A 35 0.62 -6.18 -8.42
C PHE A 35 -0.31 -6.99 -9.33
N ASP A 36 -1.42 -7.53 -8.80
CA ASP A 36 -2.48 -8.17 -9.59
C ASP A 36 -3.69 -7.23 -9.75
N LYS A 37 -4.01 -6.91 -11.02
CA LYS A 37 -5.16 -6.07 -11.38
C LYS A 37 -6.51 -6.64 -10.93
N HIS A 38 -6.64 -7.96 -10.87
CA HIS A 38 -7.86 -8.60 -10.37
C HIS A 38 -8.00 -8.37 -8.86
N MET A 39 -6.92 -8.54 -8.11
CA MET A 39 -6.90 -8.31 -6.67
C MET A 39 -7.17 -6.85 -6.30
N LEU A 40 -6.64 -5.89 -7.07
CA LEU A 40 -6.96 -4.46 -6.88
C LEU A 40 -8.45 -4.17 -7.03
N ARG A 41 -9.11 -4.76 -8.03
CA ARG A 41 -10.55 -4.58 -8.24
C ARG A 41 -11.35 -5.15 -7.08
N ILE A 42 -11.01 -6.36 -6.63
CA ILE A 42 -11.64 -7.00 -5.47
C ILE A 42 -11.43 -6.15 -4.21
N GLY A 43 -10.21 -5.64 -4.01
CA GLY A 43 -9.86 -4.76 -2.90
C GLY A 43 -10.67 -3.45 -2.90
N ALA A 44 -10.74 -2.78 -4.06
CA ALA A 44 -11.55 -1.56 -4.23
C ALA A 44 -13.04 -1.82 -3.94
N MET A 45 -13.59 -2.91 -4.48
CA MET A 45 -14.98 -3.30 -4.24
C MET A 45 -15.25 -3.54 -2.76
N ASN A 46 -14.36 -4.25 -2.07
CA ASN A 46 -14.48 -4.47 -0.63
C ASN A 46 -14.45 -3.14 0.13
N MET A 47 -13.49 -2.26 -0.16
CA MET A 47 -13.42 -0.94 0.49
C MET A 47 -14.74 -0.16 0.33
N LEU A 48 -15.29 -0.15 -0.88
CA LEU A 48 -16.54 0.53 -1.18
C LEU A 48 -17.72 -0.08 -0.41
N LEU A 49 -17.84 -1.42 -0.37
CA LEU A 49 -18.89 -2.13 0.37
C LEU A 49 -18.80 -1.89 1.88
N HIS A 50 -17.59 -1.67 2.41
CA HIS A 50 -17.35 -1.34 3.82
C HIS A 50 -17.39 0.18 4.10
N GLY A 51 -17.88 0.99 3.15
CA GLY A 51 -18.20 2.41 3.39
C GLY A 51 -17.06 3.40 3.11
N ILE A 52 -15.95 2.97 2.52
CA ILE A 52 -14.92 3.90 2.02
C ILE A 52 -15.36 4.41 0.65
N GLU A 53 -15.69 5.70 0.58
CA GLU A 53 -16.21 6.33 -0.64
C GLU A 53 -15.16 6.43 -1.77
N ASN A 54 -13.90 6.71 -1.44
CA ASN A 54 -12.81 6.84 -2.41
C ASN A 54 -11.67 5.87 -2.10
N PRO A 55 -11.82 4.57 -2.44
CA PRO A 55 -10.79 3.57 -2.23
C PRO A 55 -9.46 3.94 -2.90
N SER A 56 -8.42 4.12 -2.10
CA SER A 56 -7.06 4.33 -2.59
C SER A 56 -6.37 2.98 -2.78
N VAL A 57 -6.51 2.37 -3.96
CA VAL A 57 -5.80 1.14 -4.32
C VAL A 57 -4.95 1.35 -5.57
N HIS A 58 -3.69 0.93 -5.52
CA HIS A 58 -2.71 1.23 -6.56
C HIS A 58 -2.02 -0.02 -7.07
N TYR A 59 -1.90 -0.11 -8.40
CA TYR A 59 -1.11 -1.15 -9.05
C TYR A 59 0.37 -0.89 -8.81
N ARG A 60 0.99 -1.72 -7.97
CA ARG A 60 2.37 -1.51 -7.53
C ARG A 60 3.00 -2.80 -7.02
N ASP A 61 4.17 -3.13 -7.56
CA ASP A 61 5.07 -4.08 -6.91
C ASP A 61 5.80 -3.34 -5.78
N SER A 62 5.65 -3.84 -4.55
CA SER A 62 6.21 -3.23 -3.35
C SER A 62 7.72 -3.45 -3.19
N LEU A 63 8.31 -4.38 -3.96
CA LEU A 63 9.75 -4.63 -3.95
C LEU A 63 10.49 -3.85 -5.03
N GLN A 64 9.80 -3.47 -6.10
CA GLN A 64 10.39 -2.82 -7.26
C GLN A 64 10.85 -1.38 -6.95
N ASP A 65 12.02 -1.02 -7.47
CA ASP A 65 12.48 0.35 -7.55
C ASP A 65 11.63 1.16 -8.55
N GLN A 66 10.92 2.17 -8.05
CA GLN A 66 10.12 3.10 -8.85
C GLN A 66 10.77 4.48 -8.99
N GLY A 67 12.07 4.61 -8.64
CA GLY A 67 12.79 5.87 -8.75
C GLY A 67 12.17 6.97 -7.89
N ASP A 68 11.84 8.11 -8.51
CA ASP A 68 11.26 9.27 -7.82
C ASP A 68 9.85 9.00 -7.28
N GLU A 69 9.17 7.96 -7.77
CA GLU A 69 7.85 7.54 -7.27
C GLU A 69 7.94 6.60 -6.06
N ASN A 70 9.15 6.31 -5.55
CA ASN A 70 9.33 5.52 -4.33
C ASN A 70 8.63 6.18 -3.14
N ILE A 71 7.85 5.37 -2.41
CA ILE A 71 7.09 5.85 -1.26
C ILE A 71 7.98 5.74 -0.03
N SER A 72 8.16 6.85 0.68
CA SER A 72 8.93 6.91 1.94
C SER A 72 8.17 7.74 2.96
N GLU A 73 8.15 7.28 4.22
CA GLU A 73 7.54 7.99 5.37
C GLU A 73 6.06 8.42 5.19
N ALA A 74 5.30 7.74 4.34
CA ALA A 74 3.92 8.12 4.02
C ALA A 74 2.86 7.54 4.97
N TYR A 75 3.18 6.47 5.72
CA TYR A 75 2.21 5.72 6.51
C TYR A 75 2.66 5.49 7.95
N LYS A 76 1.71 5.57 8.88
CA LYS A 76 1.96 5.34 10.32
C LYS A 76 1.85 3.87 10.73
N LEU A 77 1.13 3.07 9.97
CA LEU A 77 0.88 1.66 10.24
C LEU A 77 0.83 0.87 8.93
N ILE A 78 1.53 -0.25 8.90
CA ILE A 78 1.53 -1.19 7.78
C ILE A 78 0.95 -2.51 8.27
N LEU A 79 -0.10 -2.98 7.60
CA LEU A 79 -0.69 -4.30 7.80
C LEU A 79 -0.54 -5.07 6.51
N ALA A 80 0.20 -6.18 6.54
CA ALA A 80 0.47 -6.99 5.36
C ALA A 80 0.40 -8.48 5.69
N ASN A 81 0.02 -9.27 4.70
CA ASN A 81 0.25 -10.71 4.68
C ASN A 81 1.11 -11.02 3.45
N PRO A 82 2.44 -10.80 3.54
CA PRO A 82 3.32 -10.93 2.38
C PRO A 82 3.34 -12.38 1.87
N PRO A 83 3.55 -12.59 0.56
CA PRO A 83 3.62 -13.93 -0.01
C PRO A 83 4.80 -14.72 0.59
N PHE A 84 4.56 -15.97 0.98
CA PHE A 84 5.59 -16.84 1.60
C PHE A 84 6.47 -17.59 0.60
N LYS A 85 6.05 -17.68 -0.67
CA LYS A 85 6.75 -18.40 -1.73
C LYS A 85 6.71 -17.59 -3.02
N GLY A 86 7.69 -17.82 -3.88
CA GLY A 86 7.83 -17.16 -5.17
C GLY A 86 9.30 -16.91 -5.52
N SER A 87 9.53 -16.47 -6.74
CA SER A 87 10.83 -15.96 -7.19
C SER A 87 10.79 -14.44 -7.20
N VAL A 88 11.87 -13.82 -6.72
CA VAL A 88 12.06 -12.36 -6.81
C VAL A 88 13.03 -12.07 -7.94
N ASP A 89 12.65 -11.15 -8.83
CA ASP A 89 13.56 -10.61 -9.83
C ASP A 89 14.44 -9.52 -9.19
N PHE A 90 15.68 -9.89 -8.85
CA PHE A 90 16.60 -8.99 -8.13
C PHE A 90 17.08 -7.79 -8.97
N ASP A 91 16.88 -7.78 -10.29
CA ASP A 91 17.32 -6.68 -11.15
C ASP A 91 16.41 -5.45 -11.02
N ILE A 92 15.15 -5.68 -10.61
CA ILE A 92 14.15 -4.62 -10.46
C ILE A 92 13.96 -4.17 -9.01
N VAL A 93 14.49 -4.91 -8.02
CA VAL A 93 14.31 -4.61 -6.59
C VAL A 93 14.98 -3.30 -6.18
N ALA A 94 14.35 -2.58 -5.25
CA ALA A 94 14.86 -1.34 -4.69
C ALA A 94 16.28 -1.49 -4.08
N PRO A 95 17.22 -0.57 -4.34
CA PRO A 95 18.61 -0.69 -3.89
C PRO A 95 18.80 -0.78 -2.38
N ASP A 96 17.94 -0.14 -1.61
CA ASP A 96 17.89 -0.21 -0.14
C ASP A 96 17.44 -1.60 0.35
N LEU A 97 16.43 -2.21 -0.27
CA LEU A 97 16.01 -3.59 0.00
C LEU A 97 17.12 -4.59 -0.32
N LEU A 98 17.82 -4.45 -1.45
CA LEU A 98 18.97 -5.29 -1.79
C LEU A 98 20.08 -5.19 -0.73
N ARG A 99 20.40 -3.97 -0.29
CA ARG A 99 21.38 -3.74 0.78
C ARG A 99 20.96 -4.38 2.10
N ALA A 100 19.68 -4.27 2.47
CA ALA A 100 19.14 -4.92 3.66
C ALA A 100 19.27 -6.46 3.62
N LEU A 101 19.25 -7.04 2.41
CA LEU A 101 19.49 -8.47 2.18
C LEU A 101 20.97 -8.85 2.04
N GLY A 102 21.90 -7.91 2.25
CA GLY A 102 23.34 -8.14 2.09
C GLY A 102 23.78 -8.32 0.62
N LYS A 103 22.97 -7.87 -0.34
CA LYS A 103 23.29 -7.87 -1.77
C LYS A 103 23.82 -6.49 -2.18
N ASN A 104 24.77 -6.47 -3.10
CA ASN A 104 25.25 -5.23 -3.70
C ASN A 104 24.31 -4.82 -4.85
N PRO A 105 23.66 -3.64 -4.78
CA PRO A 105 22.83 -3.16 -5.87
C PRO A 105 23.68 -2.91 -7.11
N VAL A 106 23.19 -3.34 -8.27
CA VAL A 106 23.79 -2.95 -9.54
C VAL A 106 23.46 -1.47 -9.78
N VAL A 107 24.47 -0.65 -10.04
CA VAL A 107 24.27 0.78 -10.38
C VAL A 107 23.55 0.84 -11.72
N LYS A 108 22.27 1.19 -11.73
CA LYS A 108 21.52 1.44 -12.96
C LYS A 108 22.06 2.71 -13.60
N GLN A 109 22.57 2.63 -14.83
CA GLN A 109 22.93 3.82 -15.60
C GLN A 109 21.65 4.67 -15.83
N PRO A 110 21.72 6.00 -15.69
CA PRO A 110 20.58 6.86 -15.99
C PRO A 110 20.15 6.62 -17.45
N LYS A 111 18.84 6.47 -17.67
CA LYS A 111 18.29 6.44 -19.03
C LYS A 111 18.62 7.79 -19.70
N PRO A 112 19.07 7.79 -20.97
CA PRO A 112 19.40 9.00 -21.70
C PRO A 112 18.20 9.94 -21.87
#